data_AF-A0A9P5MN63-F1
#
_entry.id   AF-A0A9P5MN63-F1
#
_cell.length_a   1.000
_cell.length_b   1.000
_cell.length_c   1.000
_cell.angle_alpha   90.00
_cell.angle_beta   90.00
_cell.angle_gamma   90.00
#
_symmetry.space_group_name_H-M   'P 1'
#
loop_
_entity.id
_entity.type
_entity.pdbx_description
1 polymer ?
#
loop_
_entity_poly.entity_id
_entity_poly.type
_entity_poly.pdbx_seq_one_letter_code
_entity_poly.pdbx_strand_id
1 'polypeptide(L)'
;RYYQIFGDPAYGVSPVLLSPFSGAGDRTEEEKEWNNVMGSVQVSVENVFAIILANWPFLQAFWKHWVYTSPVGRYYYVGVLLTNAIGCSRPNQTSQHFQCSPPSVQEYFYR
;
A
#
# COMPACT_ATOMS: atom_id res chain seq x y z
N ARG A 1 20.63 7.25 9.03
CA ARG A 1 19.98 5.95 8.73
C ARG A 1 19.09 6.19 7.53
N TYR A 2 19.32 5.52 6.40
CA TYR A 2 18.49 5.69 5.20
C TYR A 2 17.48 4.55 5.15
N TYR A 3 16.23 4.87 4.80
CA TYR A 3 15.17 3.89 4.58
C TYR A 3 15.12 3.56 3.09
N GLN A 4 14.86 2.29 2.77
CA GLN A 4 14.66 1.81 1.41
C GLN A 4 13.21 1.37 1.25
N ILE A 5 12.63 1.64 0.10
CA ILE A 5 11.29 1.18 -0.28
C ILE A 5 11.44 -0.25 -0.83
N PHE A 6 10.50 -1.12 -0.49
CA PHE A 6 10.40 -2.44 -1.11
C PHE A 6 9.37 -2.37 -2.23
N GLY A 7 9.78 -2.72 -3.46
CA GLY A 7 8.96 -2.69 -4.65
C GLY A 7 8.87 -4.05 -5.33
N ASP A 8 7.99 -4.13 -6.32
CA ASP A 8 7.80 -5.31 -7.18
C ASP A 8 9.11 -5.78 -7.86
N PRO A 9 9.27 -7.09 -8.19
CA PRO A 9 10.42 -7.61 -8.94
C PRO A 9 10.72 -6.87 -10.25
N ALA A 10 9.73 -6.22 -10.86
CA ALA A 10 9.93 -5.44 -12.09
C ALA A 10 10.82 -4.22 -11.90
N TYR A 11 11.01 -3.75 -10.66
CA TYR A 11 11.88 -2.62 -10.37
C TYR A 11 13.32 -3.06 -10.08
N GLY A 12 14.28 -2.31 -10.61
CA GLY A 12 15.70 -2.52 -10.31
C GLY A 12 16.07 -2.10 -8.88
N VAL A 13 17.07 -2.77 -8.32
CA VAL A 13 17.63 -2.42 -7.01
C VAL A 13 18.44 -1.12 -7.09
N SER A 14 18.24 -0.22 -6.13
CA SER A 14 18.94 1.07 -6.02
C SER A 14 19.17 1.45 -4.56
N PRO A 15 19.92 2.52 -4.26
CA PRO A 15 20.11 3.00 -2.88
C PRO A 15 18.80 3.31 -2.12
N VAL A 16 17.68 3.48 -2.82
CA VAL A 16 16.37 3.81 -2.23
C VAL A 16 15.29 2.75 -2.48
N LEU A 17 15.56 1.74 -3.32
CA LEU A 17 14.57 0.75 -3.74
C LEU A 17 15.18 -0.65 -3.70
N LEU A 18 14.50 -1.57 -3.02
CA LEU A 18 14.79 -2.99 -3.00
C LEU A 18 13.67 -3.74 -3.74
N SER A 19 13.99 -4.88 -4.31
CA SER A 19 13.05 -5.78 -4.97
C SER A 19 13.27 -7.21 -4.48
N PRO A 20 12.27 -8.10 -4.59
CA PRO A 20 12.46 -9.52 -4.36
C PRO A 20 13.66 -10.08 -5.13
N PHE A 21 14.35 -11.08 -4.57
CA PHE A 21 15.25 -11.90 -5.38
C PHE A 21 14.43 -12.54 -6.50
N SER A 22 14.85 -12.38 -7.75
CA SER A 22 14.15 -12.86 -8.94
C SER A 22 15.14 -13.18 -10.06
N GLY A 23 14.75 -13.97 -11.06
CA GLY A 23 15.59 -14.30 -12.21
C GLY A 23 15.51 -15.77 -12.59
N ALA A 24 16.36 -16.17 -13.55
CA ALA A 24 16.47 -17.55 -13.99
C ALA A 24 17.39 -18.33 -13.03
N GLY A 25 16.83 -19.31 -12.32
CA GLY A 25 17.54 -20.15 -11.37
C GLY A 25 16.71 -20.46 -10.13
N ASP A 26 17.10 -21.50 -9.40
CA ASP A 26 16.50 -21.81 -8.11
C ASP A 26 17.02 -20.84 -7.05
N ARG A 27 16.09 -20.29 -6.26
CA ARG A 27 16.42 -19.44 -5.13
C ARG A 27 16.94 -20.27 -3.97
N THR A 28 17.93 -19.74 -3.26
CA THR A 28 18.37 -20.33 -1.99
C THR A 28 17.24 -20.29 -0.97
N GLU A 29 17.34 -21.10 0.08
CA GLU A 29 16.33 -21.10 1.14
C GLU A 29 16.25 -19.75 1.85
N GLU A 30 17.40 -19.10 2.04
CA GLU A 30 17.51 -17.76 2.63
C GLU A 30 16.82 -16.69 1.75
N GLU A 31 16.99 -16.77 0.42
CA GLU A 31 16.32 -15.86 -0.52
C GLU A 31 14.81 -16.08 -0.52
N LYS A 32 14.33 -17.32 -0.43
CA LYS A 32 12.90 -17.63 -0.35
C LYS A 32 12.29 -17.08 0.92
N GLU A 33 12.94 -17.30 2.06
CA GLU A 33 12.48 -16.79 3.35
C GLU A 33 12.42 -15.27 3.36
N TRP A 34 13.47 -14.60 2.88
CA TRP A 34 13.48 -13.14 2.79
C TRP A 34 12.36 -12.59 1.90
N ASN A 35 12.14 -13.21 0.73
CA ASN A 35 11.04 -12.82 -0.17
C ASN A 35 9.66 -13.04 0.47
N ASN A 36 9.50 -14.11 1.27
CA ASN A 36 8.24 -14.39 1.97
C ASN A 36 7.95 -13.29 3.01
N VAL A 37 8.93 -13.00 3.87
CA VAL A 37 8.81 -11.96 4.90
C VAL A 37 8.50 -10.60 4.27
N MET A 38 9.28 -10.18 3.28
CA MET A 38 9.07 -8.87 2.63
C MET A 38 7.78 -8.83 1.80
N GLY A 39 7.44 -9.92 1.12
CA GLY A 39 6.20 -10.07 0.37
C GLY A 39 4.95 -9.96 1.24
N SER A 40 4.98 -10.49 2.47
CA SER A 40 3.84 -10.38 3.40
C SER A 40 3.47 -8.92 3.72
N VAL A 41 4.49 -8.05 3.82
CA VAL A 41 4.31 -6.60 4.03
C VAL A 41 3.77 -5.95 2.77
N GLN A 42 4.30 -6.30 1.60
CA GLN A 42 3.80 -5.78 0.31
C GLN A 42 2.32 -6.13 0.09
N VAL A 43 1.91 -7.37 0.37
CA VAL A 43 0.51 -7.81 0.28
C VAL A 43 -0.41 -6.96 1.16
N SER A 44 0.04 -6.59 2.36
CA SER A 44 -0.73 -5.72 3.25
C SER A 44 -0.94 -4.33 2.66
N VAL A 45 0.07 -3.79 1.98
CA VAL A 45 0.00 -2.51 1.27
C VAL A 45 -0.94 -2.61 0.07
N GLU A 46 -0.81 -3.65 -0.75
CA GLU A 46 -1.66 -3.89 -1.92
C GLU A 46 -3.14 -4.04 -1.55
N ASN A 47 -3.43 -4.70 -0.43
CA ASN A 47 -4.80 -4.77 0.11
C ASN A 47 -5.38 -3.38 0.40
N VAL A 48 -4.61 -2.47 0.98
CA VAL A 48 -5.06 -1.09 1.23
C VAL A 48 -5.30 -0.34 -0.09
N PHE A 49 -4.41 -0.49 -1.08
CA PHE A 49 -4.63 0.06 -2.42
C PHE A 49 -5.96 -0.43 -3.02
N ALA A 50 -6.23 -1.74 -2.96
CA ALA A 50 -7.47 -2.31 -3.46
C ALA A 50 -8.71 -1.73 -2.76
N ILE A 51 -8.68 -1.57 -1.44
CA ILE A 51 -9.77 -0.96 -0.66
C ILE A 51 -10.01 0.50 -1.08
N ILE A 52 -8.95 1.28 -1.30
CA ILE A 52 -9.06 2.68 -1.72
C ILE A 52 -9.69 2.76 -3.12
N LEU A 53 -9.21 1.96 -4.07
CA LEU A 53 -9.76 1.95 -5.44
C LEU A 53 -11.23 1.49 -5.47
N ALA A 54 -11.61 0.53 -4.60
CA ALA A 54 -12.98 0.08 -4.47
C ALA A 54 -13.91 1.16 -3.88
N ASN A 55 -13.44 1.92 -2.89
CA ASN A 55 -14.21 3.03 -2.30
C ASN A 55 -14.33 4.22 -3.25
N TRP A 56 -13.33 4.44 -4.10
CA TRP A 56 -13.24 5.62 -4.97
C TRP A 56 -13.03 5.19 -6.45
N PRO A 57 -14.06 4.70 -7.16
CA PRO A 57 -13.93 4.19 -8.53
C PRO A 57 -13.35 5.19 -9.54
N PHE A 58 -13.49 6.49 -9.27
CA PHE A 58 -12.82 7.54 -10.04
C PHE A 58 -11.28 7.38 -10.04
N LEU A 59 -10.67 6.95 -8.94
CA LEU A 59 -9.22 6.65 -8.88
C LEU A 59 -8.88 5.42 -9.73
N GLN A 60 -9.81 4.47 -9.88
CA GLN A 60 -9.66 3.29 -10.71
C GLN A 60 -9.81 3.60 -12.20
N ALA A 61 -10.47 4.70 -12.57
CA ALA A 61 -10.58 5.18 -13.95
C ALA A 61 -9.27 5.82 -14.45
N PHE A 62 -8.14 5.11 -14.29
CA PHE A 62 -6.80 5.60 -14.59
C PHE A 62 -6.64 6.07 -16.04
N TRP A 63 -7.41 5.51 -16.99
CA TRP A 63 -7.41 5.94 -18.40
C TRP A 63 -7.96 7.37 -18.62
N LYS A 64 -8.62 7.94 -17.61
CA LYS A 64 -9.06 9.34 -17.60
C LYS A 64 -8.03 10.26 -16.93
N HIS A 65 -6.99 9.71 -16.31
CA HIS A 65 -5.98 10.45 -15.57
C HIS A 65 -4.67 10.47 -16.34
N TRP A 66 -4.09 11.66 -16.45
CA TRP A 66 -2.83 11.87 -17.15
C TRP A 66 -1.80 12.42 -16.16
N VAL A 67 -0.64 11.76 -16.10
CA VAL A 67 0.50 12.27 -15.33
C VAL A 67 0.86 13.67 -15.85
N TYR A 68 1.11 14.61 -14.94
CA TYR A 68 1.35 16.04 -15.19
C TYR A 68 0.14 16.89 -15.61
N THR A 69 -1.00 16.29 -15.96
CA THR A 69 -2.22 17.05 -16.32
C THR A 69 -3.30 16.94 -15.25
N SER A 70 -3.43 15.76 -14.64
CA SER A 70 -4.36 15.49 -13.55
C SER A 70 -3.60 15.47 -12.23
N PRO A 71 -4.14 16.02 -11.12
CA PRO A 71 -3.49 15.97 -9.82
C PRO A 71 -3.70 14.59 -9.15
N VAL A 72 -3.27 13.52 -9.83
CA VAL A 72 -3.49 12.12 -9.43
C VAL A 72 -2.99 11.84 -8.02
N GLY A 73 -1.80 12.35 -7.67
CA GLY A 73 -1.25 12.20 -6.32
C GLY A 73 -2.14 12.82 -5.24
N ARG A 74 -2.74 14.00 -5.49
CA ARG A 74 -3.66 14.64 -4.55
C ARG A 74 -4.97 13.88 -4.44
N TYR A 75 -5.51 13.42 -5.56
CA TYR A 75 -6.72 12.61 -5.58
C TYR A 75 -6.56 11.34 -4.76
N TYR A 76 -5.44 10.63 -4.97
CA TYR A 76 -5.13 9.42 -4.22
C TYR A 76 -4.94 9.71 -2.72
N TYR A 77 -4.20 10.78 -2.38
CA TYR A 77 -3.99 11.19 -1.00
C TYR A 77 -5.30 11.51 -0.27
N VAL A 78 -6.21 12.25 -0.90
CA VAL A 78 -7.55 12.51 -0.35
C VAL A 78 -8.34 11.21 -0.21
N GLY A 79 -8.28 10.31 -1.20
CA GLY A 79 -8.89 8.98 -1.13
C GLY A 79 -8.42 8.17 0.09
N VAL A 80 -7.11 8.17 0.37
CA VAL A 80 -6.52 7.53 1.56
C VAL A 80 -7.11 8.12 2.84
N LEU A 81 -7.10 9.45 2.99
CA LEU A 81 -7.62 10.12 4.19
C LEU A 81 -9.10 9.76 4.44
N LEU A 82 -9.92 9.81 3.40
CA LEU A 82 -11.34 9.50 3.50
C LEU A 82 -11.59 8.00 3.75
N THR A 83 -10.80 7.11 3.14
CA THR A 83 -10.87 5.66 3.44
C THR A 83 -10.51 5.37 4.89
N ASN A 84 -9.49 6.02 5.44
CA ASN A 84 -9.13 5.88 6.85
C ASN A 84 -10.24 6.43 7.78
N ALA A 85 -10.87 7.57 7.44
CA ALA A 85 -12.01 8.09 8.18
C ALA A 85 -13.23 7.15 8.15
N ILE A 86 -13.48 6.48 7.02
CA ILE A 86 -14.50 5.41 6.93
C ILE A 86 -14.13 4.26 7.87
N GLY A 87 -12.86 3.85 7.89
CA GLY A 87 -12.35 2.82 8.81
C GLY A 87 -12.47 3.20 10.29
N CYS A 88 -12.35 4.50 10.62
CA CYS A 88 -12.60 5.00 11.98
C CYS A 88 -14.07 4.88 12.40
N SER A 89 -15.00 4.96 11.44
CA SER A 89 -16.44 4.91 11.70
C SER A 89 -17.01 3.48 11.68
N ARG A 90 -16.35 2.56 10.98
CA ARG A 90 -16.78 1.17 10.81
C ARG A 90 -15.58 0.25 10.98
N PRO A 91 -15.57 -0.64 12.00
CA PRO A 91 -14.48 -1.60 12.15
C PRO A 91 -14.38 -2.46 10.89
N ASN A 92 -13.33 -2.27 10.10
CA ASN A 92 -13.11 -3.07 8.89
C ASN A 92 -12.57 -4.46 9.26
N GLN A 93 -12.67 -5.42 8.33
CA GLN A 93 -12.21 -6.80 8.58
C GLN A 93 -10.77 -6.86 9.10
N THR A 94 -9.91 -5.95 8.64
CA THR A 94 -8.52 -5.82 9.07
C THR A 94 -8.42 -5.42 10.56
N SER A 95 -9.17 -4.41 11.01
CA SER A 95 -9.16 -3.96 12.41
C SER A 95 -9.66 -5.06 13.36
N GLN A 96 -10.66 -5.84 12.91
CA GLN A 96 -11.18 -6.98 13.65
C GLN A 96 -10.17 -8.14 13.71
N HIS A 97 -9.50 -8.44 12.59
CA HIS A 97 -8.47 -9.47 12.53
C HIS A 97 -7.28 -9.17 13.46
N PHE A 98 -6.83 -7.92 13.50
CA PHE A 98 -5.71 -7.49 14.34
C PHE A 98 -6.11 -7.01 15.75
N GLN A 99 -7.40 -7.10 16.11
CA GLN A 99 -7.95 -6.61 17.39
C GLN A 99 -7.53 -5.16 17.74
N CYS A 100 -7.33 -4.34 16.71
CA CYS A 100 -6.90 -2.96 16.84
C CYS A 100 -8.10 -2.06 16.61
N SER A 101 -8.64 -1.48 17.69
CA SER A 101 -9.76 -0.54 17.55
C SER A 101 -9.26 0.73 16.87
N PRO A 102 -9.92 1.20 15.79
CA PRO A 102 -9.49 2.40 15.12
C PRO A 102 -9.71 3.63 16.02
N PRO A 103 -8.92 4.71 15.85
CA PRO A 103 -9.18 5.96 16.55
C PRO A 103 -10.55 6.53 16.14
N SER A 104 -11.06 7.47 16.93
CA SER A 104 -12.22 8.25 16.49
C SER A 104 -11.87 9.07 15.24
N VAL A 105 -12.88 9.40 14.43
CA VAL A 105 -12.69 10.28 13.25
C VAL A 105 -12.08 11.63 13.67
N GLN A 106 -12.45 12.14 14.84
CA GLN A 106 -11.87 13.36 15.40
C GLN A 106 -10.38 13.19 15.70
N GLU A 107 -9.99 12.14 16.43
CA GLU A 107 -8.57 11.88 16.69
C GLU A 107 -7.76 11.66 15.42
N TYR A 108 -8.34 11.07 14.38
CA TYR A 108 -7.66 10.83 13.11
C TYR A 108 -7.33 12.11 12.34
N PHE A 109 -8.20 13.11 12.35
CA PHE A 109 -7.98 14.37 11.60
C PHE A 109 -7.22 15.44 12.40
N TYR A 110 -7.19 15.36 13.73
CA TYR A 110 -6.56 16.35 14.60
C TYR A 110 -5.20 15.93 15.17
N ARG A 111 -4.69 14.74 14.80
CA ARG A 111 -3.32 14.29 15.08
C ARG A 111 -2.50 14.23 13.80
#